data_AF-A0A9W6YQM7-F1
#
_entry.id   AF-A0A9W6YQM7-F1
#
_cell.length_a   1.000
_cell.length_b   1.000
_cell.length_c   1.000
_cell.angle_alpha   90.00
_cell.angle_beta   90.00
_cell.angle_gamma   90.00
#
_symmetry.space_group_name_H-M   'P 1'
#
loop_
_entity.id
_entity.type
_entity.pdbx_description
1 polymer ?
#
loop_
_entity_poly.entity_id
_entity_poly.type
_entity_poly.pdbx_seq_one_letter_code
_entity_poly.pdbx_strand_id
1 'polypeptide(L)'
;MVKVFEPLKKRLETGLIEHSASPWASPIVIVLKKNGIDIRMCIDYRVVNSFIQLFSYPLPLTDDLLIGFEGAMGFKSLDMASGFGQSE
;
A
#
# COMPACT_ATOMS: atom_id res chain seq x y z
N MET A 1 2.28 16.01 16.99
CA MET A 1 0.89 15.88 16.50
C MET A 1 0.69 16.48 15.11
N VAL A 2 1.10 17.73 14.85
CA VAL A 2 0.88 18.44 13.57
C VAL A 2 1.29 17.63 12.32
N LYS A 3 2.43 16.92 12.34
CA LYS A 3 2.89 16.10 11.21
C LYS A 3 1.96 14.92 10.83
N VAL A 4 1.09 14.47 11.74
CA VAL A 4 0.21 13.30 11.52
C VAL A 4 -1.07 13.68 10.78
N PHE A 5 -1.54 14.90 10.99
CA PHE A 5 -2.78 15.39 10.37
C PHE A 5 -2.59 15.76 8.90
N GLU A 6 -1.39 16.20 8.52
CA GLU A 6 -1.09 16.61 7.13
C GLU A 6 -1.33 15.48 6.12
N PRO A 7 -0.84 14.23 6.33
CA PRO A 7 -1.10 13.13 5.41
C PRO A 7 -2.55 12.61 5.41
N LEU A 8 -3.32 12.85 6.47
CA LEU A 8 -4.76 12.55 6.49
C LEU A 8 -5.52 13.57 5.64
N LYS A 9 -5.26 14.86 5.89
CA LYS A 9 -5.88 15.96 5.15
C LYS A 9 -5.62 15.83 3.66
N LYS A 10 -4.37 15.58 3.25
CA LYS A 10 -4.03 15.36 1.84
C LYS A 10 -4.83 14.22 1.22
N ARG A 11 -5.00 13.09 1.92
CA ARG A 11 -5.77 11.95 1.38
C ARG A 11 -7.26 12.25 1.24
N LEU A 12 -7.81 13.02 2.18
CA LEU A 12 -9.19 13.50 2.11
C LEU A 12 -9.38 14.45 0.92
N GLU A 13 -8.44 15.38 0.71
CA GLU A 13 -8.45 16.32 -0.42
C GLU A 13 -8.29 15.63 -1.78
N THR A 14 -7.49 14.56 -1.86
CA THR A 14 -7.34 13.77 -3.08
C THR A 14 -8.50 12.79 -3.32
N GLY A 15 -9.46 12.68 -2.39
CA GLY A 15 -10.58 11.74 -2.49
C GLY A 15 -10.21 10.28 -2.26
N LEU A 16 -9.01 9.99 -1.72
CA LEU A 16 -8.57 8.61 -1.41
C LEU A 16 -9.26 8.04 -0.16
N ILE A 17 -9.75 8.92 0.71
CA ILE A 17 -10.53 8.57 1.90
C ILE A 17 -11.69 9.55 2.03
N GLU A 18 -12.73 9.15 2.76
CA GLU A 18 -13.87 9.98 3.08
C GLU A 18 -14.27 9.85 4.54
N HIS A 19 -15.11 10.77 5.01
CA HIS A 19 -15.73 10.64 6.33
C HIS A 19 -16.73 9.49 6.32
N SER A 20 -16.65 8.61 7.31
CA SER A 20 -17.53 7.45 7.44
C SER A 20 -18.17 7.38 8.83
N ALA A 21 -19.42 6.91 8.88
CA ALA A 21 -20.14 6.58 10.12
C ALA A 21 -20.25 5.06 10.33
N SER A 22 -19.31 4.30 9.75
CA SER A 22 -19.28 2.83 9.86
C SER A 22 -19.21 2.38 11.33
N PRO A 23 -19.90 1.29 11.70
CA PRO A 23 -19.72 0.66 13.01
C PRO A 23 -18.35 -0.04 13.15
N TRP A 24 -17.59 -0.17 12.06
CA TRP A 24 -16.26 -0.76 12.04
C TRP A 24 -15.18 0.31 12.01
N ALA A 25 -14.17 0.15 12.86
CA ALA A 25 -12.98 0.99 12.86
C ALA A 25 -11.72 0.15 13.14
N SER A 26 -10.64 0.46 12.43
CA SER A 26 -9.30 -0.08 12.70
C SER A 26 -8.37 1.08 13.09
N PRO A 27 -7.48 0.89 14.07
CA PRO A 27 -6.63 1.97 14.54
C PRO A 27 -5.56 2.35 13.51
N ILE A 28 -5.22 3.64 13.49
CA ILE A 28 -4.09 4.16 12.70
C ILE A 28 -2.81 4.00 13.52
N VAL A 29 -1.82 3.34 12.93
CA VAL A 29 -0.47 3.16 13.45
C VAL A 29 0.49 4.07 12.69
N ILE A 30 1.32 4.80 13.43
CA ILE A 30 2.31 5.71 12.86
C ILE A 30 3.69 5.08 13.03
N VAL A 31 4.40 4.93 11.90
CA VAL A 31 5.74 4.35 11.87
C VAL A 31 6.72 5.38 11.30
N LEU A 32 7.84 5.60 11.97
CA LEU A 32 8.91 6.45 11.44
C LEU A 32 9.66 5.72 10.32
N LYS A 33 9.88 6.39 9.19
CA LYS A 33 10.78 5.87 8.15
C LYS A 33 12.22 5.89 8.65
N LYS A 34 13.09 5.12 7.99
CA LYS A 34 14.53 5.02 8.28
C LYS A 34 15.25 6.38 8.31
N ASN A 35 14.75 7.39 7.59
CA ASN A 35 15.33 8.72 7.60
C ASN A 35 15.06 9.50 8.91
N GLY A 36 14.28 8.96 9.85
CA GLY A 36 14.02 9.53 11.17
C GLY A 36 13.09 10.74 11.16
N ILE A 37 12.70 11.25 9.99
CA ILE A 37 11.93 12.50 9.83
C ILE A 37 10.54 12.23 9.27
N ASP A 38 10.44 11.32 8.30
CA ASP A 38 9.18 11.02 7.63
C ASP A 38 8.38 9.97 8.41
N ILE A 39 7.06 10.07 8.30
CA ILE A 39 6.13 9.10 8.86
C ILE A 39 5.46 8.26 7.77
N ARG A 40 5.17 7.01 8.07
CA ARG A 40 4.23 6.15 7.36
C ARG A 40 2.99 5.99 8.23
N MET A 41 1.84 6.21 7.60
CA MET A 41 0.54 5.95 8.19
C MET A 41 0.11 4.55 7.75
N CYS A 42 -0.13 3.69 8.71
CA CYS A 42 -0.57 2.31 8.51
C CYS A 42 -1.91 2.13 9.22
N ILE A 43 -2.78 1.31 8.67
CA ILE A 43 -4.02 0.91 9.34
C ILE A 43 -3.83 -0.53 9.80
N ASP A 44 -4.11 -0.79 11.07
CA ASP A 44 -3.98 -2.14 11.61
C ASP A 44 -5.20 -3.00 11.24
N TYR A 45 -5.13 -3.61 10.05
CA TYR A 45 -6.18 -4.48 9.55
C TYR A 45 -6.13 -5.92 10.07
N ARG A 46 -5.32 -6.25 11.10
CA ARG A 46 -5.16 -7.65 11.56
C ARG A 46 -6.50 -8.32 11.90
N VAL A 47 -7.39 -7.61 12.60
CA VAL A 47 -8.72 -8.11 12.96
C VAL A 47 -9.59 -8.26 11.72
N VAL A 48 -9.64 -7.25 10.85
CA VAL A 48 -10.41 -7.28 9.61
C VAL A 48 -9.95 -8.44 8.71
N ASN A 49 -8.65 -8.61 8.54
CA ASN A 49 -8.04 -9.66 7.74
C ASN A 49 -8.38 -11.07 8.26
N SER A 50 -8.67 -11.24 9.56
CA SER A 50 -9.10 -12.53 10.11
C SER A 50 -10.51 -12.94 9.69
N PHE A 51 -11.34 -11.98 9.25
CA PHE A 51 -12.68 -12.24 8.75
C PHE A 51 -12.74 -12.36 7.23
N ILE A 52 -11.68 -12.00 6.51
CA ILE A 52 -11.63 -12.02 5.04
C ILE A 52 -11.22 -13.41 4.55
N GLN A 53 -11.98 -13.97 3.61
CA GLN A 53 -11.54 -15.13 2.85
C GLN A 53 -10.42 -14.71 1.88
N LEU A 54 -9.25 -15.34 2.01
CA LEU A 54 -8.11 -15.07 1.15
C LEU A 54 -8.39 -15.54 -0.28
N PHE A 55 -8.29 -14.61 -1.24
CA PHE A 55 -8.23 -14.94 -2.66
C PHE A 55 -6.77 -15.12 -3.08
N SER A 56 -6.43 -16.32 -3.57
CA SER A 56 -5.07 -16.61 -4.03
C SER A 56 -4.95 -16.30 -5.51
N TYR A 57 -4.15 -15.28 -5.85
CA TYR A 57 -3.66 -15.08 -7.20
C TYR A 57 -2.23 -15.63 -7.26
N PRO A 58 -1.94 -16.63 -8.13
CA PRO A 58 -0.61 -17.21 -8.20
C PRO A 58 0.38 -16.17 -8.72
N LEU A 59 1.31 -15.76 -7.86
CA LEU A 59 2.44 -14.95 -8.26
C LEU A 59 3.58 -15.88 -8.70
N PRO A 60 4.11 -15.73 -9.92
CA PRO A 60 5.24 -16.54 -10.37
C PRO A 60 6.49 -16.24 -9.54
N LEU A 61 7.39 -17.21 -9.42
CA LEU A 61 8.68 -16.96 -8.78
C LEU A 61 9.51 -16.01 -9.66
N THR A 62 10.39 -15.25 -9.04
CA THR A 62 11.28 -14.34 -9.75
C THR A 62 12.11 -15.09 -10.80
N ASP A 63 12.60 -16.29 -10.47
CA ASP A 63 13.40 -17.10 -11.40
C ASP A 63 12.57 -17.56 -12.60
N ASP A 64 11.32 -17.96 -12.39
CA ASP A 64 10.39 -18.35 -13.47
C ASP A 64 10.15 -17.20 -14.45
N LEU A 65 10.03 -15.97 -13.93
CA LEU A 65 9.91 -14.76 -14.74
C LEU A 65 11.19 -14.49 -15.55
N LEU A 66 12.37 -14.75 -14.96
CA LEU A 66 13.65 -14.39 -15.56
C LEU A 66 14.07 -15.33 -16.71
N ILE A 67 13.65 -16.59 -16.69
CA ILE A 67 13.93 -17.57 -17.76
C ILE A 67 13.44 -17.07 -19.12
N GLY A 68 12.32 -16.34 -19.16
CA GLY A 68 11.74 -15.82 -20.40
C GLY A 68 12.54 -14.72 -21.11
N PHE A 69 13.64 -14.23 -20.50
CA PHE A 69 14.43 -13.11 -21.03
C PHE A 69 15.76 -13.52 -21.68
N GLU A 70 15.98 -14.82 -21.95
CA GLU A 70 17.18 -15.27 -22.64
C GLU A 70 17.32 -14.61 -24.03
N GLY A 71 18.47 -13.98 -24.29
CA GLY A 71 18.74 -13.26 -25.54
C GLY A 71 18.27 -11.80 -25.57
N ALA A 72 17.68 -11.27 -24.50
CA ALA A 72 17.35 -9.85 -24.42
C ALA A 72 18.63 -8.97 -24.35
N MET A 73 18.75 -8.01 -25.26
CA MET A 73 19.91 -7.11 -25.37
C MET A 73 19.81 -5.85 -24.51
N GLY A 74 18.68 -5.65 -23.82
CA GLY A 74 18.45 -4.50 -22.95
C GLY A 74 17.15 -4.58 -22.18
N PHE A 75 17.14 -4.00 -20.98
CA PHE A 75 16.01 -4.02 -20.06
C PHE A 75 15.59 -2.60 -19.69
N LYS A 76 14.28 -2.41 -19.46
CA LYS A 76 13.75 -1.21 -18.82
C LYS A 76 12.81 -1.64 -17.71
N SER A 77 13.04 -1.12 -16.51
CA SER A 77 12.12 -1.27 -15.38
C SER A 77 11.21 -0.06 -15.30
N LEU A 78 9.94 -0.31 -15.02
CA LEU A 78 8.96 0.72 -14.69
C LEU A 78 8.37 0.36 -13.33
N ASP A 79 8.35 1.32 -12.42
CA ASP A 79 7.75 1.16 -11.10
C ASP A 79 6.45 1.97 -11.01
N MET A 80 5.39 1.33 -10.52
CA MET A 80 4.12 1.99 -10.25
C MET A 80 4.12 2.46 -8.79
N ALA A 81 4.48 3.72 -8.57
CA ALA A 81 4.72 4.31 -7.25
C ALA A 81 3.53 4.25 -6.25
N SER A 82 2.32 3.89 -6.70
CA SER A 82 1.13 3.77 -5.85
C SER A 82 0.16 2.68 -6.30
N GLY A 83 0.64 1.50 -6.71
CA GLY A 83 -0.21 0.44 -7.30
C GLY A 83 -1.55 0.19 -6.59
N PHE A 84 -1.56 0.03 -5.27
CA PHE A 84 -2.79 -0.18 -4.48
C PHE A 84 -3.67 1.06 -4.29
N GLY A 85 -3.11 2.27 -4.44
CA GLY A 85 -3.86 3.52 -4.30
C GLY A 85 -4.45 4.02 -5.62
N GLN A 86 -4.25 3.29 -6.72
CA GLN A 86 -4.78 3.60 -8.06
C GLN A 86 -5.98 2.72 -8.43
N SER A 87 -6.20 1.61 -7.71
CA SER A 87 -7.38 0.78 -7.87
C SER A 87 -8.57 1.44 -7.17
N GLU A 88 -9.66 1.64 -7.91
CA GLU A 88 -10.97 2.06 -7.38
C GLU A 88 -11.61 0.98 -6.49
#